data_AF-A0A355BY42-F1
#
_entry.id   AF-A0A355BY42-F1
#
_cell.length_a   1.000
_cell.length_b   1.000
_cell.length_c   1.000
_cell.angle_alpha   90.00
_cell.angle_beta   90.00
_cell.angle_gamma   90.00
#
_symmetry.space_group_name_H-M   'P 1'
#
loop_
_entity.id
_entity.type
_entity.pdbx_description
1 polymer ?
#
loop_
_entity_poly.entity_id
_entity_poly.type
_entity_poly.pdbx_seq_one_letter_code
_entity_poly.pdbx_strand_id
1 'polypeptide(L)' 'MARREKPVGANACGSNAAANEIPARKAPSREAIEKALEVWQPHYARRLSQEDAREILENAVGFFRILREWQAQERKSEIQ' A
#
# COMPACT_ATOMS: atom_id res chain seq x y z
N MET A 1 55.01 20.98 1.67
CA MET A 1 54.09 21.09 2.82
C MET A 1 53.04 22.15 2.45
N ALA A 2 51.93 21.88 1.72
CA ALA A 2 50.73 21.08 2.04
C ALA A 2 50.24 21.39 3.47
N ARG A 3 49.06 21.98 3.76
CA ARG A 3 47.78 22.13 3.02
C ARG A 3 47.07 23.43 3.44
N ARG A 4 46.31 24.03 2.52
CA ARG A 4 45.33 25.11 2.75
C ARG A 4 44.00 24.44 3.14
N GLU A 5 43.44 24.75 4.31
CA GLU A 5 42.11 24.26 4.69
C GLU A 5 41.03 25.11 4.01
N LYS A 6 40.14 24.47 3.25
CA LYS A 6 38.89 25.06 2.73
C LYS A 6 37.72 24.50 3.55
N PRO A 7 36.73 25.31 3.92
CA PRO A 7 35.57 24.82 4.65
C PRO A 7 34.75 23.88 3.78
N VAL A 8 34.36 22.73 4.36
CA VAL A 8 33.49 21.75 3.71
C VAL A 8 32.12 22.40 3.54
N GLY A 9 31.80 22.72 2.29
CA GLY A 9 30.52 23.28 1.90
C GLY A 9 29.39 22.30 2.20
N ALA A 10 28.34 22.85 2.80
CA ALA A 10 27.03 22.24 2.88
C ALA A 10 26.54 21.91 1.46
N ASN A 11 26.58 20.63 1.10
CA ASN A 11 25.96 20.15 -0.12
C ASN A 11 24.72 19.37 0.26
N ALA A 12 23.59 20.03 0.02
CA ALA A 12 22.25 19.54 0.11
C ALA A 12 22.13 18.10 -0.41
N CYS A 13 21.64 17.19 0.43
CA CYS A 13 21.00 15.97 -0.05
C CYS A 13 19.62 16.37 -0.59
N GLY A 14 19.63 17.01 -1.76
CA GLY A 14 18.49 17.02 -2.66
C GLY A 14 18.41 15.64 -3.27
N SER A 15 17.63 14.76 -2.67
CA SER A 15 17.06 13.61 -3.37
C SER A 15 15.56 13.75 -3.18
N ASN A 16 14.90 14.18 -4.26
CA ASN A 16 13.46 14.18 -4.42
C ASN A 16 12.97 12.73 -4.33
N ALA A 17 12.90 12.18 -3.13
CA ALA A 17 11.93 11.18 -2.80
C ALA A 17 10.61 11.95 -2.69
N ALA A 18 10.02 12.26 -3.84
CA ALA A 18 8.57 12.28 -3.93
C ALA A 18 8.15 10.86 -3.57
N ALA A 19 8.11 10.59 -2.26
CA ALA A 19 7.40 9.48 -1.69
C ALA A 19 6.01 9.65 -2.27
N ASN A 20 5.72 8.83 -3.28
CA ASN A 20 4.40 8.63 -3.83
C ASN A 20 3.54 8.33 -2.61
N GLU A 21 2.88 9.37 -2.07
CA GLU A 21 2.00 9.26 -0.93
C GLU A 21 0.88 8.36 -1.41
N ILE A 22 1.06 7.05 -1.23
CA ILE A 22 -0.04 6.11 -1.32
C ILE A 22 -1.02 6.68 -0.30
N PRO A 23 -2.17 7.22 -0.75
CA PRO A 23 -3.07 7.93 0.15
C PRO A 23 -3.32 7.01 1.33
N ALA A 24 -3.08 7.52 2.54
CA ALA A 24 -3.08 6.75 3.76
C ALA A 24 -4.26 5.79 3.72
N ARG A 25 -3.96 4.49 3.56
CA ARG A 25 -5.00 3.48 3.33
C ARG A 25 -5.94 3.58 4.51
N LYS A 26 -7.21 3.91 4.25
CA LYS A 26 -8.20 3.94 5.32
C LYS A 26 -8.23 2.55 5.94
N ALA A 27 -7.85 2.46 7.21
CA ALA A 27 -7.87 1.21 7.93
C ALA A 27 -9.29 0.61 7.84
N PRO A 28 -9.41 -0.71 7.66
CA PRO A 28 -10.71 -1.36 7.64
C PRO A 28 -11.46 -1.07 8.94
N SER A 29 -12.76 -0.83 8.86
CA SER A 29 -13.59 -0.63 10.05
C SER A 29 -13.62 -1.92 10.88
N ARG A 30 -13.84 -1.78 12.19
CA ARG A 30 -13.98 -2.93 13.08
C ARG A 30 -15.07 -3.90 12.61
N GLU A 31 -16.20 -3.37 12.14
CA GLU A 31 -17.29 -4.15 11.57
C GLU A 31 -16.85 -4.96 10.34
N ALA A 32 -16.01 -4.37 9.47
CA ALA A 32 -15.47 -5.08 8.32
C ALA A 32 -14.52 -6.21 8.74
N ILE A 33 -13.72 -6.00 9.78
CA ILE A 33 -12.82 -7.02 10.34
C ILE A 33 -13.64 -8.17 10.95
N GLU A 34 -14.66 -7.87 11.74
CA GLU A 34 -15.55 -8.88 12.33
C GLU A 34 -16.26 -9.68 11.22
N LYS A 35 -16.74 -8.99 10.17
CA LYS A 35 -17.35 -9.66 9.03
C LYS A 35 -16.37 -10.54 8.25
N ALA A 36 -15.14 -10.09 8.09
CA ALA A 36 -14.09 -10.89 7.48
C ALA A 36 -13.80 -12.14 8.31
N LEU A 37 -13.73 -12.05 9.64
CA LEU A 37 -13.59 -13.23 10.48
C LEU A 37 -14.75 -14.21 10.29
N GLU A 38 -16.01 -13.76 10.28
CA GLU A 38 -17.16 -14.62 10.04
C GLU A 38 -17.10 -15.36 8.70
N VAL A 39 -16.72 -14.65 7.63
CA VAL A 39 -16.70 -15.20 6.27
C VAL A 39 -15.52 -16.15 6.08
N TRP A 40 -14.34 -15.78 6.59
CA TRP A 40 -13.12 -16.51 6.28
C TRP A 40 -12.83 -17.62 7.30
N GLN A 41 -13.22 -17.50 8.57
CA GLN A 41 -12.93 -18.50 9.61
C GLN A 41 -13.33 -19.94 9.25
N PRO A 42 -14.49 -20.22 8.60
CA PRO A 42 -14.87 -21.58 8.22
C PRO A 42 -13.90 -22.26 7.23
N HIS A 43 -13.12 -21.48 6.49
CA HIS A 43 -12.18 -21.99 5.48
C HIS A 43 -10.77 -22.23 6.03
N TYR A 44 -10.52 -21.87 7.29
CA TYR A 44 -9.23 -22.06 7.94
C TYR A 44 -9.34 -23.06 9.09
N ALA A 45 -8.42 -24.04 9.11
CA ALA A 45 -8.29 -24.97 10.22
C ALA A 45 -7.80 -24.28 11.52
N ARG A 46 -7.09 -23.15 11.39
CA ARG A 46 -6.62 -22.32 12.50
C ARG A 46 -7.61 -21.19 12.81
N ARG A 47 -7.68 -20.78 14.07
CA ARG A 47 -8.40 -19.56 14.47
C ARG A 47 -7.69 -18.34 13.89
N LEU A 48 -8.41 -17.53 13.11
CA LEU A 48 -7.91 -16.28 12.56
C LEU A 48 -7.91 -15.20 13.65
N SER A 49 -6.84 -14.42 13.71
CA SER A 49 -6.77 -13.23 14.55
C SER A 49 -7.40 -12.03 13.82
N GLN A 50 -7.71 -10.96 14.57
CA GLN A 50 -8.16 -9.70 13.95
C GLN A 50 -7.12 -9.14 12.98
N GLU A 51 -5.84 -9.39 13.24
CA GLU A 51 -4.75 -8.97 12.36
C GLU A 51 -4.73 -9.79 11.07
N ASP A 52 -4.91 -11.11 11.14
CA ASP A 52 -5.05 -11.94 9.92
C ASP A 52 -6.24 -11.45 9.07
N ALA A 53 -7.36 -11.09 9.69
CA ALA A 53 -8.53 -10.55 8.99
C ALA A 53 -8.27 -9.17 8.36
N ARG A 54 -7.51 -8.31 9.04
CA ARG A 54 -7.06 -7.02 8.50
C ARG A 54 -6.22 -7.24 7.24
N GLU A 55 -5.24 -8.14 7.30
CA GLU A 55 -4.37 -8.46 6.15
C GLU A 55 -5.16 -9.06 4.98
N ILE A 56 -6.10 -9.98 5.26
CA ILE A 56 -6.99 -10.55 4.24
C ILE A 56 -7.77 -9.45 3.53
N LEU A 57 -8.36 -8.51 4.29
CA LEU A 57 -9.11 -7.39 3.71
C LEU A 57 -8.22 -6.47 2.87
N GLU A 58 -7.02 -6.14 3.34
CA GLU A 58 -6.10 -5.29 2.60
C GLU A 58 -5.64 -5.93 1.29
N ASN A 59 -5.35 -7.23 1.32
CA ASN A 59 -4.98 -7.99 0.14
C ASN A 59 -6.15 -8.10 -0.85
N ALA A 60 -7.36 -8.41 -0.37
CA ALA A 60 -8.56 -8.50 -1.20
C ALA A 60 -8.87 -7.16 -1.88
N VAL A 61 -8.93 -6.07 -1.12
CA VAL A 61 -9.19 -4.72 -1.67
C VAL A 61 -8.08 -4.29 -2.63
N GLY A 62 -6.82 -4.59 -2.30
CA GLY A 62 -5.68 -4.34 -3.17
C GLY A 62 -5.79 -5.06 -4.52
N PHE A 63 -6.17 -6.34 -4.51
CA PHE A 63 -6.38 -7.13 -5.71
C PHE A 63 -7.51 -6.56 -6.60
N PHE A 64 -8.69 -6.27 -6.02
CA PHE A 64 -9.79 -5.68 -6.80
C PHE A 64 -9.46 -4.29 -7.37
N ARG A 65 -8.60 -3.52 -6.69
CA ARG A 65 -8.12 -2.24 -7.21
C ARG A 65 -7.33 -2.42 -8.51
N ILE A 66 -6.47 -3.43 -8.58
CA ILE A 66 -5.68 -3.76 -9.78
C ILE A 66 -6.61 -4.17 -10.92
N LEU A 67 -7.56 -5.07 -10.66
CA LEU A 67 -8.54 -5.49 -11.67
C LEU A 67 -9.35 -4.32 -12.23
N ARG A 68 -9.78 -3.41 -11.35
CA ARG A 68 -10.50 -2.19 -11.75
C ARG A 68 -9.63 -1.26 -12.61
N GLU A 69 -8.34 -1.17 -12.29
CA GLU A 69 -7.40 -0.36 -13.07
C GLU A 69 -7.22 -0.93 -14.48
N TRP A 70 -7.02 -2.25 -14.62
CA TRP A 70 -6.93 -2.91 -15.93
C TRP A 70 -8.20 -2.72 -16.74
N GLN A 71 -9.37 -2.95 -16.15
CA GLN A 71 -10.66 -2.71 -16.82
C GLN A 71 -10.82 -1.24 -17.26
N ALA A 72 -10.32 -0.29 -16.47
CA ALA A 72 -10.35 1.12 -16.83
C ALA A 72 -9.38 1.45 -17.99
N GLN A 73 -8.26 0.73 -18.12
CA GLN A 73 -7.34 0.87 -19.24
C GLN A 73 -7.91 0.26 -20.53
N GLU A 74 -8.50 -0.94 -20.45
CA GLU A 74 -9.15 -1.60 -21.60
C GLU A 74 -10.24 -0.72 -22.23
N ARG A 75 -11.13 -0.16 -21.40
CA ARG A 75 -12.17 0.78 -21.88
C ARG A 75 -11.59 2.04 -22.51
N LYS A 76 -10.42 2.51 -22.08
CA LYS A 76 -9.77 3.68 -22.67
C LYS A 76 -9.12 3.35 -24.01
N SER A 77 -8.56 2.14 -24.17
CA SER A 77 -7.98 1.69 -25.43
C SER A 77 -9.04 1.34 -26.48
N GLU A 78 -10.25 0.93 -26.08
CA GLU A 78 -11.37 0.67 -27.01
C GLU A 78 -12.02 1.94 -27.57
N ILE A 79 -11.85 3.08 -26.88
CA ILE A 79 -12.43 4.37 -27.27
C ILE A 79 -11.43 5.21 -28.10
N GLN A 80 -10.15 4.82 -28.16
CA GLN A 80 -9.13 5.45 -29.00
C GLN A 80 -9.04 4.79 -30.37
#